data_AF-A0A7G8DMU6-F1
#
_entry.id   AF-A0A7G8DMU6-F1
#
_cell.length_a   1.000
_cell.length_b   1.000
_cell.length_c   1.000
_cell.angle_alpha   90.00
_cell.angle_beta   90.00
_cell.angle_gamma   90.00
#
_symmetry.space_group_name_H-M   'P 1'
#
loop_
_entity.id
_entity.type
_entity.pdbx_description
1 polymer ?
#
loop_
_entity_poly.entity_id
_entity_poly.type
_entity_poly.pdbx_seq_one_letter_code
_entity_poly.pdbx_strand_id
1 'polypeptide(L)' 'MHASVGIKSLFRGVSKEDPSKVCAIQQAPIGVAQKVFEENKDMIRGAGHIIESTIITAYTEQ' A
#
# COMPACT_ATOMS: atom_id res chain seq x y z
N MET A 1 -7.44 -7.75 8.37
CA MET A 1 -7.54 -7.50 6.91
C MET A 1 -6.20 -7.69 6.19
N HIS A 2 -5.10 -7.04 6.57
CA HIS A 2 -3.81 -7.20 5.84
C HIS A 2 -3.10 -8.55 6.09
N ALA A 3 -3.08 -9.03 7.34
CA ALA A 3 -2.41 -10.30 7.67
C ALA A 3 -3.04 -11.52 6.97
N SER A 4 -4.36 -11.49 6.73
CA SER A 4 -5.09 -12.56 6.03
C SER A 4 -4.80 -12.63 4.54
N VAL A 5 -4.15 -11.61 3.96
CA VAL A 5 -3.74 -11.56 2.55
C VAL A 5 -2.22 -11.54 2.38
N GLY A 6 -1.47 -11.92 3.42
CA GLY A 6 0.00 -11.99 3.35
C GLY A 6 0.71 -10.64 3.36
N ILE A 7 0.02 -9.55 3.76
CA ILE A 7 0.60 -8.22 3.89
C ILE A 7 0.79 -7.89 5.37
N LYS A 8 2.02 -7.56 5.77
CA LYS A 8 2.35 -7.06 7.10
C LYS A 8 2.51 -5.54 7.05
N SER A 9 1.69 -4.81 7.81
CA SER A 9 1.87 -3.36 7.95
C SER A 9 3.02 -3.06 8.90
N LEU A 10 3.99 -2.27 8.47
CA LEU A 10 5.11 -1.79 9.29
C LEU A 10 4.84 -0.37 9.80
N PHE A 11 4.24 0.47 8.96
CA PHE A 11 3.88 1.84 9.31
C PHE A 11 2.61 2.28 8.57
N ARG A 12 1.80 3.13 9.22
CA ARG A 12 0.74 3.91 8.58
C ARG A 12 0.60 5.23 9.32
N GLY A 13 0.62 6.34 8.59
CA GLY A 13 0.47 7.66 9.18
C GLY A 13 0.56 8.76 8.14
N VAL A 14 0.60 10.00 8.60
CA VAL A 14 0.82 11.17 7.74
C VAL A 14 2.28 11.17 7.27
N SER A 15 2.51 11.51 5.99
CA SER A 15 3.87 11.65 5.45
C SER A 15 4.60 12.79 6.17
N LYS A 16 5.87 12.56 6.48
CA LYS A 16 6.74 13.57 7.09
C LYS A 16 7.18 14.66 6.11
N GLU A 17 7.16 14.34 4.81
CA GLU A 17 7.57 15.26 3.73
C GLU A 17 6.39 16.09 3.21
N ASP A 18 5.18 15.54 3.28
CA ASP A 18 3.96 16.19 2.79
C ASP A 18 2.75 15.83 3.68
N PRO A 19 2.34 16.71 4.61
CA PRO A 19 1.25 16.45 5.52
C PRO A 19 -0.12 16.22 4.86
N SER A 20 -0.28 16.53 3.57
CA SER A 20 -1.51 16.24 2.82
C SER A 20 -1.60 14.77 2.38
N LYS A 21 -0.52 14.00 2.52
CA LYS A 21 -0.43 12.60 2.08
C LYS A 21 -0.36 11.64 3.25
N VAL A 22 -0.92 10.45 3.04
CA VAL A 22 -0.72 9.29 3.91
C VAL A 22 0.47 8.49 3.39
N CYS A 23 1.34 8.05 4.29
CA CYS A 23 2.39 7.08 4.03
C CYS A 23 2.03 5.75 4.68
N ALA A 24 2.09 4.67 3.89
CA ALA A 24 1.94 3.31 4.37
C ALA A 24 3.18 2.51 3.96
N ILE A 25 3.83 1.89 4.93
CA ILE A 25 4.96 0.98 4.69
C ILE A 25 4.48 -0.42 5.02
N GLN A 26 4.59 -1.31 4.05
CA GLN A 26 4.11 -2.67 4.15
C GLN A 26 5.17 -3.64 3.65
N GLN A 27 5.22 -4.81 4.27
CA GLN A 27 6.07 -5.92 3.87
C GLN A 27 5.18 -7.05 3.35
N ALA A 28 5.48 -7.56 2.17
CA ALA A 28 4.78 -8.67 1.55
C ALA A 28 5.72 -9.40 0.57
N PRO A 29 5.45 -10.67 0.23
CA PRO A 29 6.13 -11.33 -0.88
C PRO A 29 5.92 -10.55 -2.19
N ILE A 30 6.87 -10.71 -3.12
CA ILE A 30 6.80 -10.08 -4.45
C ILE A 30 5.47 -10.43 -5.13
N GLY A 31 4.77 -9.41 -5.64
CA GLY A 31 3.50 -9.56 -6.37
C GLY A 31 2.24 -9.62 -5.50
N VAL A 32 2.35 -9.89 -4.19
CA VAL A 32 1.17 -10.00 -3.31
C VAL A 32 0.50 -8.64 -3.12
N ALA A 33 1.28 -7.58 -2.89
CA ALA A 33 0.73 -6.24 -2.74
C ALA A 33 -0.01 -5.80 -4.01
N GLN A 34 0.62 -5.98 -5.19
CA GLN A 34 0.03 -5.66 -6.48
C GLN A 34 -1.29 -6.42 -6.70
N LYS A 35 -1.31 -7.73 -6.43
CA LYS A 35 -2.52 -8.54 -6.57
C LYS A 35 -3.66 -8.03 -5.70
N VAL A 36 -3.39 -7.71 -4.43
CA VAL A 36 -4.41 -7.16 -3.51
C VAL A 36 -4.93 -5.81 -4.02
N PHE A 37 -4.06 -4.93 -4.51
CA PHE A 37 -4.50 -3.65 -5.07
C PHE A 37 -5.38 -3.83 -6.31
N GLU A 38 -5.00 -4.70 -7.24
CA GLU A 38 -5.77 -4.97 -8.46
C GLU A 38 -7.15 -5.57 -8.14
N GLU A 39 -7.21 -6.58 -7.27
CA GLU A 39 -8.46 -7.27 -6.90
C GLU A 39 -9.44 -6.39 -6.11
N ASN A 40 -8.94 -5.33 -5.45
CA ASN A 40 -9.74 -4.49 -4.56
C ASN A 40 -9.80 -3.02 -5.03
N LYS A 41 -9.45 -2.75 -6.29
CA LYS A 41 -9.29 -1.39 -6.86
C LYS A 41 -10.46 -0.45 -6.57
N ASP A 42 -11.68 -0.90 -6.81
CA ASP A 42 -12.89 -0.06 -6.66
C ASP A 42 -13.20 0.26 -5.20
N MET A 43 -13.03 -0.73 -4.31
CA MET A 43 -13.19 -0.54 -2.87
C MET A 43 -12.14 0.45 -2.34
N ILE A 44 -10.89 0.33 -2.79
CA ILE A 44 -9.78 1.19 -2.36
C ILE A 44 -10.01 2.63 -2.84
N ARG A 45 -10.41 2.83 -4.10
CA ARG A 45 -10.80 4.16 -4.62
C ARG A 45 -11.97 4.75 -3.83
N GLY A 46 -13.00 3.96 -3.54
CA GLY A 46 -14.16 4.38 -2.75
C GLY A 46 -13.80 4.84 -1.33
N ALA A 47 -12.70 4.32 -0.75
CA ALA A 47 -12.16 4.75 0.55
C ALA A 47 -11.30 6.03 0.47
N GLY A 48 -11.24 6.69 -0.69
CA GLY A 48 -10.45 7.90 -0.91
C GLY A 48 -8.96 7.66 -1.12
N HIS A 49 -8.53 6.40 -1.32
CA HIS A 49 -7.16 6.11 -1.73
C HIS A 49 -7.03 6.31 -3.23
N ILE A 50 -6.28 7.33 -3.64
CA ILE A 50 -6.00 7.63 -5.04
C ILE A 50 -4.79 6.79 -5.48
N ILE A 51 -5.05 5.55 -5.90
CA ILE A 51 -4.03 4.60 -6.34
C ILE A 51 -3.17 5.19 -7.48
N GLU A 52 -3.78 5.98 -8.35
CA GLU A 52 -3.11 6.62 -9.49
C GLU A 52 -1.98 7.58 -9.08
N SER A 53 -2.03 8.12 -7.85
CA SER A 53 -1.00 8.99 -7.28
C SER A 53 -0.04 8.27 -6.35
N THR A 54 -0.23 6.96 -6.13
CA THR A 54 0.57 6.17 -5.21
C THR A 54 1.91 5.84 -5.85
N ILE A 55 2.99 6.33 -5.23
CA ILE A 55 4.35 5.94 -5.62
C ILE A 55 4.68 4.63 -4.92
N ILE A 56 4.88 3.56 -5.69
CA ILE A 56 5.26 2.25 -5.17
C ILE A 56 6.77 2.09 -5.32
N THR A 57 7.46 1.93 -4.19
CA THR A 57 8.88 1.56 -4.16
C THR A 57 8.99 0.14 -3.60
N ALA A 58 9.48 -0.78 -4.42
CA ALA A 58 9.76 -2.15 -4.01
C ALA A 58 11.26 -2.30 -3.74
N TYR A 59 11.61 -2.84 -2.57
CA TYR A 59 12.97 -3.18 -2.20
C TYR A 59 13.12 -4.69 -2.26
N THR A 60 14.01 -5.19 -3.09
CA THR A 60 14.37 -6.62 -3.17
C THR A 60 15.79 -6.78 -2.63
N GLU A 61 16.02 -7.76 -1.76
CA GLU A 61 17.37 -8.30 -1.59
C GLU A 61 17.70 -9.06 -2.89
N GLN A 62 18.81 -8.72 -3.55
CA GLN A 62 19.29 -9.45 -4.72
C GLN A 62 19.70 -10.88 -4.34
#